data_AF-A0A6P1BSG2-F1
#
_entry.id   AF-A0A6P1BSG2-F1
#
_cell.length_a   1.000
_cell.length_b   1.000
_cell.length_c   1.000
_cell.angle_alpha   90.00
_cell.angle_beta   90.00
_cell.angle_gamma   90.00
#
_symmetry.space_group_name_H-M   'P 1'
#
loop_
_entity.id
_entity.type
_entity.pdbx_description
1 polymer ?
#
loop_
_entity_poly.entity_id
_entity_poly.type
_entity_poly.pdbx_seq_one_letter_code
_entity_poly.pdbx_strand_id
1 'polypeptide(L)'
;MRRIALAASLVILASYGASAQTTDQLVKGATDTSNVLNYGMGYNLQRFSTLNQINKDTVKNLVPVWNYSLNDDRSEESQPLVYQGVLYVTTHNATIAVDAKTGKQIWKTKVEYPAETPRIVCCGIINRGAAIYDGKLFRTTLDANVIALDAKTGKELWRQKAADIKEGYSMTVAPLVADGVVITGISGAEFGTRGFIDGWDPATGKKLWRTYSIPTPDEPGGDTWKGDTWKLGGGSTWITGSYDAELNTVYWGIGNPGPFNSAVRPGDNLYTCSVLALDPKTGKIKWHYQFSPNNPFDYDSVAEMVLADMNVEGKPTKVLMDANRNGFFYVLDRTNGKLLAANPYVNVNWATGVDLKTGRPIETDVVKDARDGKKVTVYPSILGGKNWEPMSFNPQTGLAYANTLAFGGKYKSEPVTFKQGEWYLGMDLTDPWEWGTGPRGHLKAIDPMTGKAKWEAPSDIPRFSGVLSTAGGVVFSGQLTGEFEAFDADTGKKLWQFQTGSGIEGQPITWQQDGVQYVAVTSGYGGVYSLFSGDERLAKVPPGGSLWVFAVKN
;
A
#
# COMPACT_ATOMS: atom_id res chain seq x y z
N MET A 1 36.09 -44.75 -51.94
CA MET A 1 36.03 -43.38 -51.40
C MET A 1 34.59 -42.88 -51.48
N ARG A 2 33.82 -42.97 -50.39
CA ARG A 2 32.45 -42.43 -50.30
C ARG A 2 32.54 -41.01 -49.70
N ARG A 3 32.05 -40.00 -50.43
CA ARG A 3 31.91 -38.62 -49.93
C ARG A 3 30.56 -38.50 -49.22
N ILE A 4 30.60 -38.26 -47.92
CA ILE A 4 29.44 -37.93 -47.09
C ILE A 4 29.25 -36.41 -47.19
N ALA A 5 28.11 -35.97 -47.72
CA ALA A 5 27.69 -34.58 -47.68
C ALA A 5 27.00 -34.32 -46.34
N LEU A 6 27.61 -33.48 -45.50
CA LEU A 6 27.02 -33.00 -44.24
C LEU A 6 26.10 -31.82 -44.58
N ALA A 7 24.79 -32.00 -44.43
CA ALA A 7 23.83 -30.89 -44.45
C ALA A 7 23.88 -30.20 -43.08
N ALA A 8 24.41 -28.99 -43.03
CA ALA A 8 24.38 -28.14 -41.84
C ALA A 8 23.01 -27.46 -41.76
N SER A 9 22.15 -27.94 -40.88
CA SER A 9 20.91 -27.26 -40.51
C SER A 9 21.27 -26.04 -39.66
N LEU A 10 21.14 -24.83 -40.22
CA LEU A 10 21.17 -23.59 -39.46
C LEU A 10 19.97 -23.55 -38.52
N VAL A 11 20.21 -23.76 -37.23
CA VAL A 11 19.27 -23.39 -36.17
C VAL A 11 19.35 -21.88 -36.03
N ILE A 12 18.38 -21.16 -36.60
CA ILE A 12 18.17 -19.75 -36.31
C ILE A 12 17.60 -19.68 -34.90
N LEU A 13 18.48 -19.49 -33.91
CA LEU A 13 18.10 -18.99 -32.59
C LEU A 13 17.59 -17.56 -32.79
N ALA A 14 16.28 -17.42 -32.96
CA ALA A 14 15.61 -16.14 -32.81
C ALA A 14 15.84 -15.69 -31.36
N SER A 15 16.81 -14.79 -31.18
CA SER A 15 16.95 -14.03 -29.95
C SER A 15 15.69 -13.18 -29.84
N TYR A 16 14.72 -13.63 -29.06
CA TYR A 16 13.68 -12.76 -28.54
C TYR A 16 14.40 -11.69 -27.73
N GLY A 17 14.71 -10.56 -28.37
CA GLY A 17 15.16 -9.37 -27.68
C GLY A 17 14.03 -8.95 -26.75
N ALA A 18 14.12 -9.38 -25.49
CA ALA A 18 13.25 -8.90 -24.43
C ALA A 18 13.34 -7.36 -24.43
N SER A 19 12.31 -6.74 -25.00
CA SER A 19 12.19 -5.29 -25.12
C SER A 19 12.04 -4.71 -23.72
N ALA A 20 12.63 -3.55 -23.46
CA ALA A 20 12.49 -2.86 -22.18
C ALA A 20 11.07 -2.29 -22.02
N GLN A 21 10.62 -2.11 -20.78
CA GLN A 21 9.32 -1.53 -20.48
C GLN A 21 9.29 -0.06 -20.93
N THR A 22 8.27 0.30 -21.69
CA THR A 22 8.03 1.69 -22.13
C THR A 22 7.04 2.39 -21.19
N THR A 23 7.05 3.73 -21.19
CA THR A 23 6.04 4.53 -20.49
C THR A 23 4.62 4.17 -20.93
N ASP A 24 4.42 3.94 -22.22
CA ASP A 24 3.11 3.55 -22.79
C ASP A 24 2.62 2.20 -22.25
N GLN A 25 3.51 1.25 -22.00
CA GLN A 25 3.14 -0.02 -21.36
C GLN A 25 2.70 0.18 -19.91
N LEU A 26 3.39 1.03 -19.15
CA LEU A 26 2.98 1.37 -17.79
C LEU A 26 1.61 2.07 -17.75
N VAL A 27 1.32 2.96 -18.71
CA VAL A 27 0.01 3.63 -18.84
C VAL A 27 -1.10 2.62 -19.09
N LYS A 28 -0.83 1.58 -19.89
CA LYS A 28 -1.80 0.52 -20.21
C LYS A 28 -1.88 -0.58 -19.14
N GLY A 29 -1.12 -0.50 -18.05
CA GLY A 29 -0.97 -1.57 -17.06
C GLY A 29 -2.29 -2.10 -16.48
N ALA A 30 -3.31 -1.25 -16.31
CA ALA A 30 -4.63 -1.66 -15.82
C ALA A 30 -5.41 -2.58 -16.80
N THR A 31 -5.01 -2.59 -18.07
CA THR A 31 -5.65 -3.37 -19.15
C THR A 31 -4.74 -4.44 -19.74
N ASP A 32 -3.44 -4.41 -19.41
CA ASP A 32 -2.51 -5.46 -19.80
C ASP A 32 -2.75 -6.67 -18.90
N THR A 33 -3.30 -7.73 -19.48
CA THR A 33 -3.56 -8.97 -18.75
C THR A 33 -2.37 -9.92 -18.76
N SER A 34 -1.37 -9.69 -19.61
CA SER A 34 -0.20 -10.58 -19.74
C SER A 34 0.95 -10.19 -18.81
N ASN A 35 0.96 -8.95 -18.35
CA ASN A 35 1.97 -8.41 -17.44
C ASN A 35 1.32 -7.72 -16.23
N VAL A 36 2.06 -7.67 -15.13
CA VAL A 36 1.75 -6.84 -13.95
C VAL A 36 2.93 -5.91 -13.74
N LEU A 37 2.86 -4.72 -14.33
CA LEU A 37 3.98 -3.78 -14.37
C LEU A 37 3.94 -2.74 -13.24
N ASN A 38 2.74 -2.36 -12.81
CA ASN A 38 2.55 -1.31 -11.83
C ASN A 38 2.20 -1.91 -10.46
N TYR A 39 2.70 -1.27 -9.41
CA TYR A 39 2.08 -1.39 -8.10
C TYR A 39 0.58 -1.06 -8.21
N GLY A 40 -0.29 -1.86 -7.59
CA GLY A 40 -1.75 -1.75 -7.70
C GLY A 40 -2.39 -2.29 -8.98
N MET A 41 -1.63 -3.01 -9.82
CA MET A 41 -2.08 -3.54 -11.12
C MET A 41 -2.63 -2.46 -12.07
N GLY A 42 -2.04 -1.27 -12.01
CA GLY A 42 -2.37 -0.11 -12.84
C GLY A 42 -2.08 1.17 -12.08
N TYR A 43 -1.81 2.26 -12.80
CA TYR A 43 -1.56 3.55 -12.14
C TYR A 43 -2.75 4.09 -11.33
N ASN A 44 -3.95 3.61 -11.64
CA ASN A 44 -5.18 3.95 -10.94
C ASN A 44 -5.36 3.20 -9.60
N LEU A 45 -4.48 2.24 -9.28
CA LEU A 45 -4.52 1.40 -8.07
C LEU A 45 -5.86 0.68 -7.85
N GLN A 46 -6.65 0.42 -8.91
CA GLN A 46 -7.95 -0.23 -8.76
C GLN A 46 -7.85 -1.69 -8.33
N ARG A 47 -6.71 -2.36 -8.57
CA ARG A 47 -6.52 -3.80 -8.29
C ARG A 47 -7.67 -4.64 -8.85
N PHE A 48 -8.12 -4.26 -10.03
CA PHE A 48 -9.14 -4.94 -10.80
C PHE A 48 -8.51 -5.51 -12.06
N SER A 49 -8.79 -6.78 -12.35
CA SER A 49 -8.38 -7.43 -13.58
C SER A 49 -9.57 -7.70 -14.48
N THR A 50 -9.41 -7.46 -15.79
CA THR A 50 -10.42 -7.82 -16.81
C THR A 50 -10.47 -9.33 -17.10
N LEU A 51 -9.57 -10.13 -16.51
CA LEU A 51 -9.55 -11.58 -16.67
C LEU A 51 -10.74 -12.24 -15.97
N ASN A 52 -11.28 -13.29 -16.59
CA ASN A 52 -12.50 -13.97 -16.16
C ASN A 52 -12.46 -15.50 -16.31
N GLN A 53 -11.29 -16.10 -16.60
CA GLN A 53 -11.15 -17.56 -16.67
C GLN A 53 -11.36 -18.17 -15.28
N ILE A 54 -10.85 -17.51 -14.25
CA ILE A 54 -11.25 -17.72 -12.85
C ILE A 54 -12.49 -16.87 -12.58
N ASN A 55 -13.62 -17.55 -12.39
CA ASN A 55 -14.93 -16.95 -12.15
C ASN A 55 -15.69 -17.74 -11.08
N LYS A 56 -16.93 -17.33 -10.79
CA LYS A 56 -17.79 -17.94 -9.76
C LYS A 56 -17.94 -19.47 -9.91
N ASP A 57 -17.92 -19.98 -11.14
CA ASP A 57 -18.10 -21.41 -11.41
C ASP A 57 -16.79 -22.21 -11.37
N THR A 58 -15.68 -21.59 -11.78
CA THR A 58 -14.37 -22.24 -11.92
C THR A 58 -13.48 -22.09 -10.69
N VAL A 59 -13.70 -21.08 -9.84
CA VAL A 59 -12.84 -20.79 -8.67
C VAL A 59 -12.74 -21.96 -7.68
N LYS A 60 -13.78 -22.79 -7.58
CA LYS A 60 -13.77 -24.01 -6.75
C LYS A 60 -12.72 -25.04 -7.18
N ASN A 61 -12.24 -24.96 -8.42
CA ASN A 61 -11.22 -25.85 -9.00
C ASN A 61 -9.81 -25.23 -8.96
N LEU A 62 -9.63 -24.10 -8.27
CA LEU A 62 -8.35 -23.44 -8.14
C LEU A 62 -7.41 -24.28 -7.27
N VAL A 63 -6.19 -24.52 -7.75
CA VAL A 63 -5.16 -25.32 -7.07
C VAL A 63 -3.81 -24.61 -7.10
N PRO A 64 -2.94 -24.82 -6.11
CA PRO A 64 -1.56 -24.36 -6.22
C PRO A 64 -0.87 -25.07 -7.38
N VAL A 65 -0.26 -24.32 -8.29
CA VAL A 65 0.53 -24.87 -9.40
C VAL A 65 2.01 -24.96 -9.06
N TRP A 66 2.49 -24.06 -8.21
CA TRP A 66 3.81 -24.11 -7.58
C TRP A 66 3.86 -23.17 -6.37
N ASN A 67 4.85 -23.40 -5.50
CA ASN A 67 5.22 -22.45 -4.46
C ASN A 67 6.73 -22.20 -4.48
N TYR A 68 7.15 -21.10 -3.88
CA TYR A 68 8.56 -20.73 -3.75
C TYR A 68 8.81 -20.21 -2.34
N SER A 69 9.78 -20.79 -1.62
CA SER A 69 10.19 -20.26 -0.31
C SER A 69 11.04 -19.00 -0.49
N LEU A 70 10.65 -17.92 0.17
CA LEU A 70 11.37 -16.65 0.12
C LEU A 70 12.65 -16.68 0.98
N ASN A 71 12.81 -17.72 1.81
CA ASN A 71 13.87 -17.85 2.81
C ASN A 71 13.92 -16.61 3.71
N ASP A 72 12.75 -16.28 4.25
CA ASP A 72 12.50 -15.19 5.17
C ASP A 72 11.54 -15.69 6.26
N ASP A 73 11.63 -15.12 7.45
CA ASP A 73 10.78 -15.42 8.61
C ASP A 73 9.97 -14.19 9.09
N ARG A 74 10.02 -13.11 8.29
CA ARG A 74 9.31 -11.86 8.54
C ARG A 74 8.02 -11.76 7.72
N SER A 75 7.36 -10.61 7.84
CA SER A 75 6.09 -10.35 7.15
C SER A 75 6.32 -10.04 5.68
N GLU A 76 5.45 -10.60 4.84
CA GLU A 76 5.55 -10.56 3.39
C GLU A 76 4.46 -9.67 2.78
N GLU A 77 4.61 -8.36 2.91
CA GLU A 77 3.67 -7.35 2.39
C GLU A 77 3.79 -7.08 0.87
N SER A 78 4.75 -7.72 0.19
CA SER A 78 5.13 -7.39 -1.19
C SER A 78 3.99 -7.66 -2.18
N GLN A 79 3.81 -6.73 -3.13
CA GLN A 79 3.15 -7.06 -4.40
C GLN A 79 4.17 -7.62 -5.39
N PRO A 80 3.96 -8.81 -5.98
CA PRO A 80 4.79 -9.25 -7.08
C PRO A 80 4.54 -8.43 -8.36
N LEU A 81 5.53 -8.42 -9.26
CA LEU A 81 5.41 -7.92 -10.63
C LEU A 81 5.58 -9.08 -11.61
N VAL A 82 4.98 -8.99 -12.78
CA VAL A 82 5.17 -9.97 -13.86
C VAL A 82 5.50 -9.24 -15.15
N TYR A 83 6.59 -9.61 -15.81
CA TYR A 83 6.91 -9.09 -17.14
C TYR A 83 7.51 -10.18 -18.02
N GLN A 84 6.91 -10.39 -19.20
CA GLN A 84 7.38 -11.36 -20.20
C GLN A 84 7.70 -12.75 -19.60
N GLY A 85 6.81 -13.24 -18.72
CA GLY A 85 6.95 -14.56 -18.09
C GLY A 85 7.95 -14.62 -16.92
N VAL A 86 8.51 -13.50 -16.49
CA VAL A 86 9.33 -13.41 -15.28
C VAL A 86 8.52 -12.74 -14.17
N LEU A 87 8.46 -13.39 -13.00
CA LEU A 87 7.86 -12.85 -11.79
C LEU A 87 8.95 -12.30 -10.87
N TYR A 88 8.77 -11.06 -10.43
CA TYR A 88 9.66 -10.37 -9.49
C TYR A 88 8.97 -10.16 -8.15
N VAL A 89 9.65 -10.47 -7.05
CA VAL A 89 9.14 -10.31 -5.69
C VAL A 89 10.23 -9.83 -4.76
N THR A 90 9.87 -9.02 -3.77
CA THR A 90 10.80 -8.50 -2.76
C THR A 90 10.45 -9.07 -1.39
N THR A 91 11.48 -9.31 -0.60
CA THR A 91 11.38 -9.39 0.86
C THR A 91 12.07 -8.16 1.46
N HIS A 92 12.11 -8.03 2.78
CA HIS A 92 12.87 -6.96 3.41
C HIS A 92 14.37 -7.00 3.03
N ASN A 93 14.95 -8.21 2.88
CA ASN A 93 16.38 -8.46 2.66
C ASN A 93 16.74 -9.07 1.28
N ALA A 94 15.79 -9.17 0.34
CA ALA A 94 16.09 -9.70 -0.98
C ALA A 94 15.18 -9.16 -2.08
N THR A 95 15.66 -9.26 -3.32
CA THR A 95 14.85 -9.18 -4.53
C THR A 95 15.08 -10.45 -5.33
N ILE A 96 13.99 -11.06 -5.78
CA ILE A 96 14.01 -12.40 -6.38
C ILE A 96 13.30 -12.32 -7.73
N ALA A 97 13.90 -12.94 -8.74
CA ALA A 97 13.23 -13.21 -10.01
C ALA A 97 13.06 -14.73 -10.17
N VAL A 98 11.85 -15.14 -10.53
CA VAL A 98 11.50 -16.52 -10.85
C VAL A 98 10.80 -16.58 -12.20
N ASP A 99 10.91 -17.72 -12.88
CA ASP A 99 10.05 -18.02 -14.01
C ASP A 99 8.59 -18.11 -13.52
N ALA A 100 7.70 -17.28 -14.07
CA ALA A 100 6.33 -17.13 -13.58
C ALA A 100 5.46 -18.39 -13.77
N LYS A 101 5.86 -19.28 -14.67
CA LYS A 101 5.12 -20.52 -14.97
C LYS A 101 5.56 -21.69 -14.09
N THR A 102 6.85 -21.75 -13.77
CA THR A 102 7.47 -22.92 -13.11
C THR A 102 7.94 -22.65 -11.68
N GLY A 103 8.05 -21.39 -11.27
CA GLY A 103 8.61 -21.00 -9.97
C GLY A 103 10.12 -21.18 -9.87
N LYS A 104 10.81 -21.56 -10.97
CA LYS A 104 12.26 -21.75 -10.97
C LYS A 104 12.97 -20.40 -10.80
N GLN A 105 13.83 -20.30 -9.79
CA GLN A 105 14.65 -19.11 -9.57
C GLN A 105 15.53 -18.83 -10.79
N ILE A 106 15.49 -17.59 -11.27
CA ILE A 106 16.37 -17.03 -12.28
C ILE A 106 17.56 -16.37 -11.59
N TRP A 107 17.29 -15.45 -10.67
CA TRP A 107 18.31 -14.80 -9.83
C TRP A 107 17.71 -14.37 -8.48
N LYS A 108 18.58 -14.17 -7.49
CA LYS A 108 18.25 -13.59 -6.18
C LYS A 108 19.36 -12.63 -5.78
N THR A 109 19.00 -11.39 -5.49
CA THR A 109 19.91 -10.35 -5.01
C THR A 109 19.61 -10.07 -3.56
N LYS A 110 20.58 -10.30 -2.67
CA LYS A 110 20.46 -9.99 -1.25
C LYS A 110 20.59 -8.48 -1.03
N VAL A 111 19.89 -7.98 -0.03
CA VAL A 111 19.98 -6.62 0.46
C VAL A 111 20.45 -6.67 1.91
N GLU A 112 21.61 -6.08 2.13
CA GLU A 112 22.21 -5.92 3.43
C GLU A 112 22.01 -4.48 3.90
N TYR A 113 21.79 -4.31 5.19
CA TYR A 113 21.68 -3.03 5.87
C TYR A 113 22.25 -3.17 7.30
N PRO A 114 22.62 -2.05 7.95
CA PRO A 114 23.22 -2.09 9.29
C PRO A 114 22.36 -2.84 10.31
N ALA A 115 22.98 -3.61 11.20
CA ALA A 115 22.27 -4.48 12.16
C ALA A 115 21.36 -3.71 13.14
N GLU A 116 21.61 -2.42 13.33
CA GLU A 116 20.81 -1.50 14.14
C GLU A 116 19.53 -1.03 13.45
N THR A 117 19.42 -1.17 12.12
CA THR A 117 18.28 -0.69 11.31
C THR A 117 16.92 -1.11 11.86
N PRO A 118 16.68 -2.37 12.28
CA PRO A 118 15.38 -2.79 12.79
C PRO A 118 14.89 -1.99 14.01
N ARG A 119 15.75 -1.29 14.75
CA ARG A 119 15.37 -0.48 15.92
C ARG A 119 14.62 0.80 15.56
N ILE A 120 14.76 1.28 14.32
CA ILE A 120 14.16 2.54 13.85
C ILE A 120 13.00 2.32 12.85
N VAL A 121 12.57 1.07 12.70
CA VAL A 121 11.42 0.73 11.86
C VAL A 121 10.21 0.55 12.79
N CYS A 122 9.20 1.43 12.68
CA CYS A 122 8.08 1.43 13.63
C CYS A 122 7.31 0.11 13.62
N CYS A 123 7.03 -0.42 12.42
CA CYS A 123 5.83 -1.23 12.25
C CYS A 123 6.07 -2.54 11.49
N GLY A 124 7.29 -3.08 11.58
CA GLY A 124 7.65 -4.39 11.04
C GLY A 124 8.84 -4.37 10.09
N ILE A 125 9.55 -5.50 10.02
CA ILE A 125 10.65 -5.72 9.09
C ILE A 125 10.04 -6.19 7.76
N ILE A 126 9.66 -5.24 6.90
CA ILE A 126 8.84 -5.50 5.71
C ILE A 126 9.34 -4.75 4.47
N ASN A 127 8.80 -5.11 3.30
CA ASN A 127 8.92 -4.33 2.07
C ASN A 127 7.67 -4.55 1.20
N ARG A 128 7.13 -3.48 0.60
CA ARG A 128 5.85 -3.53 -0.13
C ARG A 128 5.96 -3.84 -1.62
N GLY A 129 7.16 -3.96 -2.17
CA GLY A 129 7.37 -4.29 -3.57
C GLY A 129 8.43 -3.44 -4.27
N ALA A 130 8.49 -3.63 -5.58
CA ALA A 130 9.37 -2.90 -6.49
C ALA A 130 8.56 -2.17 -7.57
N ALA A 131 9.23 -1.31 -8.32
CA ALA A 131 8.78 -0.85 -9.63
C ALA A 131 9.66 -1.43 -10.73
N ILE A 132 9.14 -1.55 -11.95
CA ILE A 132 9.92 -1.97 -13.12
C ILE A 132 9.78 -0.95 -14.24
N TYR A 133 10.90 -0.51 -14.82
CA TYR A 133 10.92 0.43 -15.94
C TYR A 133 12.25 0.37 -16.67
N ASP A 134 12.23 0.45 -18.00
CA ASP A 134 13.43 0.52 -18.84
C ASP A 134 14.48 -0.58 -18.52
N GLY A 135 14.01 -1.83 -18.35
CA GLY A 135 14.84 -2.98 -18.05
C GLY A 135 15.43 -3.00 -16.64
N LYS A 136 14.96 -2.13 -15.74
CA LYS A 136 15.45 -1.98 -14.37
C LYS A 136 14.34 -2.25 -13.37
N LEU A 137 14.71 -2.82 -12.22
CA LEU A 137 13.86 -2.92 -11.04
C LEU A 137 14.31 -1.91 -10.00
N PHE A 138 13.38 -1.16 -9.46
CA PHE A 138 13.63 -0.17 -8.41
C PHE A 138 13.01 -0.64 -7.10
N ARG A 139 13.79 -0.62 -6.02
CA ARG A 139 13.28 -0.92 -4.66
C ARG A 139 13.84 0.03 -3.63
N THR A 140 13.13 0.13 -2.51
CA THR A 140 13.63 0.82 -1.30
C THR A 140 14.15 -0.19 -0.28
N THR A 141 14.94 0.27 0.69
CA THR A 141 15.48 -0.55 1.78
C THR A 141 15.18 0.04 3.15
N LEU A 142 15.14 -0.80 4.19
CA LEU A 142 14.85 -0.37 5.55
C LEU A 142 15.83 0.69 6.07
N ASP A 143 17.07 0.71 5.58
CA ASP A 143 18.07 1.74 5.89
C ASP A 143 17.99 2.99 5.01
N ALA A 144 16.82 3.24 4.43
CA ALA A 144 16.47 4.43 3.66
C ALA A 144 17.33 4.64 2.40
N ASN A 145 17.65 3.56 1.67
CA ASN A 145 18.22 3.65 0.32
C ASN A 145 17.18 3.34 -0.76
N VAL A 146 17.44 3.88 -1.95
CA VAL A 146 16.80 3.51 -3.22
C VAL A 146 17.84 2.79 -4.08
N ILE A 147 17.46 1.65 -4.66
CA ILE A 147 18.35 0.80 -5.47
C ILE A 147 17.71 0.57 -6.83
N ALA A 148 18.52 0.60 -7.89
CA ALA A 148 18.17 0.01 -9.18
C ALA A 148 18.96 -1.27 -9.43
N LEU A 149 18.25 -2.31 -9.86
CA LEU A 149 18.82 -3.58 -10.31
C LEU A 149 18.54 -3.75 -11.80
N ASP A 150 19.46 -4.35 -12.54
CA ASP A 150 19.18 -4.87 -13.87
C ASP A 150 18.14 -6.00 -13.77
N ALA A 151 17.00 -5.87 -14.46
CA ALA A 151 15.88 -6.79 -14.30
C ALA A 151 16.16 -8.20 -14.84
N LYS A 152 17.18 -8.36 -15.72
CA LYS A 152 17.56 -9.66 -16.30
C LYS A 152 18.53 -10.43 -15.42
N THR A 153 19.44 -9.72 -14.75
CA THR A 153 20.57 -10.31 -14.03
C THR A 153 20.51 -10.13 -12.52
N GLY A 154 19.70 -9.20 -12.02
CA GLY A 154 19.65 -8.82 -10.61
C GLY A 154 20.85 -7.98 -10.15
N LYS A 155 21.78 -7.62 -11.04
CA LYS A 155 22.96 -6.83 -10.70
C LYS A 155 22.55 -5.42 -10.28
N GLU A 156 23.09 -4.95 -9.14
CA GLU A 156 22.94 -3.57 -8.72
C GLU A 156 23.61 -2.61 -9.73
N LEU A 157 22.82 -1.68 -10.25
CA LEU A 157 23.25 -0.66 -11.20
C LEU A 157 23.65 0.63 -10.48
N TRP A 158 22.85 1.03 -9.49
CA TRP A 158 23.12 2.15 -8.62
C TRP A 158 22.37 2.00 -7.29
N ARG A 159 22.86 2.71 -6.27
CA ARG A 159 22.27 2.84 -4.94
C ARG A 159 22.42 4.28 -4.44
N GLN A 160 21.36 4.80 -3.84
CA GLN A 160 21.32 6.17 -3.36
C GLN A 160 20.71 6.23 -1.96
N LYS A 161 21.37 6.93 -1.05
CA LYS A 161 20.88 7.17 0.30
C LYS A 161 19.87 8.32 0.30
N ALA A 162 18.62 8.04 0.68
CA ALA A 162 17.57 9.05 0.76
C ALA A 162 17.58 9.82 2.09
N ALA A 163 17.89 9.11 3.19
CA ALA A 163 17.97 9.66 4.55
C ALA A 163 18.86 8.79 5.45
N ASP A 164 19.05 9.19 6.72
CA ASP A 164 19.86 8.45 7.70
C ASP A 164 18.98 7.77 8.75
N ILE A 165 19.25 6.48 9.01
CA ILE A 165 18.58 5.70 10.07
C ILE A 165 18.82 6.29 11.46
N LYS A 166 19.94 6.98 11.68
CA LYS A 166 20.25 7.65 12.95
C LYS A 166 19.29 8.79 13.23
N GLU A 167 18.66 9.36 12.20
CA GLU A 167 17.66 10.42 12.33
C GLU A 167 16.23 9.86 12.47
N GLY A 168 16.07 8.53 12.53
CA GLY A 168 14.77 7.86 12.67
C GLY A 168 14.07 7.52 11.36
N TYR A 169 14.76 7.68 10.21
CA TYR A 169 14.20 7.40 8.90
C TYR A 169 14.35 5.93 8.49
N SER A 170 13.32 5.40 7.85
CA SER A 170 13.34 4.10 7.15
C SER A 170 12.53 4.17 5.86
N MET A 171 12.63 3.18 4.98
CA MET A 171 11.76 3.06 3.80
C MET A 171 11.17 1.66 3.69
N THR A 172 9.85 1.62 3.55
CA THR A 172 9.06 0.39 3.38
C THR A 172 8.27 0.36 2.06
N VAL A 173 8.15 1.53 1.41
CA VAL A 173 7.31 1.80 0.25
C VAL A 173 7.82 1.14 -1.03
N ALA A 174 6.92 0.67 -1.88
CA ALA A 174 7.27 0.31 -3.26
C ALA A 174 7.44 1.59 -4.09
N PRO A 175 8.49 1.76 -4.89
CA PRO A 175 8.61 2.93 -5.77
C PRO A 175 7.45 3.04 -6.77
N LEU A 176 7.18 4.25 -7.23
CA LEU A 176 6.31 4.55 -8.37
C LEU A 176 7.19 5.04 -9.53
N VAL A 177 6.90 4.66 -10.76
CA VAL A 177 7.50 5.32 -11.94
C VAL A 177 6.42 6.14 -12.63
N ALA A 178 6.56 7.45 -12.71
CA ALA A 178 5.59 8.35 -13.34
C ALA A 178 6.32 9.37 -14.21
N ASP A 179 5.88 9.53 -15.46
CA ASP A 179 6.47 10.46 -16.44
C ASP A 179 8.02 10.39 -16.53
N GLY A 180 8.56 9.16 -16.49
CA GLY A 180 10.00 8.88 -16.55
C GLY A 180 10.78 9.14 -15.25
N VAL A 181 10.11 9.42 -14.14
CA VAL A 181 10.73 9.65 -12.82
C VAL A 181 10.40 8.51 -11.88
N VAL A 182 11.41 7.99 -11.17
CA VAL A 182 11.19 7.09 -10.03
C VAL A 182 10.84 7.94 -8.82
N ILE A 183 9.73 7.66 -8.16
CA ILE A 183 9.21 8.43 -7.01
C ILE A 183 9.15 7.51 -5.80
N THR A 184 9.64 7.99 -4.66
CA THR A 184 9.64 7.24 -3.40
C THR A 184 9.25 8.13 -2.23
N GLY A 185 8.49 7.58 -1.30
CA GLY A 185 8.24 8.18 0.00
C GLY A 185 9.18 7.67 1.10
N ILE A 186 8.90 8.05 2.34
CA ILE A 186 9.72 7.82 3.54
C ILE A 186 8.87 7.44 4.75
N SER A 187 9.44 6.71 5.71
CA SER A 187 8.85 6.37 7.01
C SER A 187 9.65 7.01 8.16
N GLY A 188 9.00 7.18 9.32
CA GLY A 188 9.65 7.60 10.57
C GLY A 188 8.90 8.62 11.42
N ALA A 189 7.58 8.81 11.24
CA ALA A 189 6.83 9.82 11.99
C ALA A 189 6.87 9.55 13.51
N GLU A 190 6.86 8.27 13.89
CA GLU A 190 6.96 7.79 15.28
C GLU A 190 8.34 8.08 15.90
N PHE A 191 9.31 8.56 15.12
CA PHE A 191 10.65 8.94 15.56
C PHE A 191 10.90 10.45 15.40
N GLY A 192 9.87 11.27 15.23
CA GLY A 192 10.01 12.72 15.14
C GLY A 192 10.73 13.20 13.88
N THR A 193 10.58 12.47 12.77
CA THR A 193 11.15 12.87 11.48
C THR A 193 10.31 13.94 10.78
N ARG A 194 10.90 14.63 9.78
CA ARG A 194 10.16 15.45 8.80
C ARG A 194 10.02 14.66 7.49
N GLY A 195 8.79 14.28 7.15
CA GLY A 195 8.51 13.47 5.96
C GLY A 195 8.75 14.21 4.64
N PHE A 196 8.95 13.43 3.58
CA PHE A 196 9.21 13.95 2.23
C PHE A 196 8.86 12.91 1.15
N ILE A 197 8.80 13.36 -0.10
CA ILE A 197 8.72 12.55 -1.31
C ILE A 197 9.89 12.96 -2.19
N ASP A 198 10.63 11.98 -2.71
CA ASP A 198 11.77 12.21 -3.60
C ASP A 198 11.45 11.72 -5.02
N GLY A 199 11.90 12.49 -6.01
CA GLY A 199 11.97 12.09 -7.41
C GLY A 199 13.42 11.80 -7.83
N TRP A 200 13.63 10.73 -8.57
CA TRP A 200 14.94 10.23 -8.98
C TRP A 200 14.99 9.95 -10.47
N ASP A 201 16.14 10.24 -11.06
CA ASP A 201 16.48 9.84 -12.42
C ASP A 201 16.65 8.30 -12.47
N PRO A 202 15.88 7.58 -13.30
CA PRO A 202 15.91 6.11 -13.34
C PRO A 202 17.26 5.55 -13.82
N ALA A 203 18.02 6.31 -14.62
CA ALA A 203 19.25 5.83 -15.23
C ALA A 203 20.44 5.93 -14.25
N THR A 204 20.48 7.01 -13.47
CA THR A 204 21.64 7.40 -12.65
C THR A 204 21.38 7.35 -11.15
N GLY A 205 20.12 7.35 -10.73
CA GLY A 205 19.73 7.55 -9.33
C GLY A 205 19.90 9.00 -8.86
N LYS A 206 20.25 9.95 -9.73
CA LYS A 206 20.36 11.35 -9.32
C LYS A 206 19.01 11.85 -8.79
N LYS A 207 19.00 12.45 -7.60
CA LYS A 207 17.82 13.13 -7.07
C LYS A 207 17.47 14.33 -7.96
N LEU A 208 16.25 14.33 -8.49
CA LEU A 208 15.71 15.38 -9.34
C LEU A 208 15.04 16.46 -8.50
N TRP A 209 14.26 16.05 -7.50
CA TRP A 209 13.54 16.94 -6.60
C TRP A 209 13.25 16.25 -5.27
N ARG A 210 12.95 17.06 -4.25
CA ARG A 210 12.38 16.65 -2.97
C ARG A 210 11.24 17.59 -2.63
N THR A 211 10.11 17.03 -2.22
CA THR A 211 8.98 17.77 -1.67
C THR A 211 8.79 17.32 -0.23
N TYR A 212 9.01 18.22 0.73
CA TYR A 212 8.70 17.93 2.13
C TYR A 212 7.18 17.92 2.32
N SER A 213 6.67 16.95 3.08
CA SER A 213 5.24 16.85 3.42
C SER A 213 4.82 17.82 4.52
N ILE A 214 5.80 18.44 5.17
CA ILE A 214 5.63 19.48 6.17
C ILE A 214 6.32 20.74 5.65
N PRO A 215 5.60 21.85 5.43
CA PRO A 215 6.17 23.10 4.96
C PRO A 215 7.00 23.80 6.03
N THR A 216 8.03 24.55 5.62
CA THR A 216 8.69 25.55 6.49
C THR A 216 7.77 26.76 6.69
N PRO A 217 8.03 27.63 7.69
CA PRO A 217 7.16 28.79 7.98
C PRO A 217 6.93 29.77 6.81
N ASP A 218 7.84 29.79 5.83
CA ASP A 218 7.78 30.62 4.63
C ASP A 218 7.12 29.92 3.42
N GLU A 219 6.82 28.63 3.53
CA GLU A 219 6.12 27.86 2.51
C GLU A 219 4.59 27.87 2.76
N PRO A 220 3.75 27.71 1.72
CA PRO A 220 2.31 27.59 1.90
C PRO A 220 1.94 26.50 2.90
N GLY A 221 1.12 26.83 3.90
CA GLY A 221 0.73 25.95 5.00
C GLY A 221 1.69 25.94 6.20
N GLY A 222 2.85 26.60 6.11
CA GLY A 222 3.82 26.72 7.20
C GLY A 222 3.29 27.45 8.43
N ASP A 223 2.35 28.37 8.22
CA ASP A 223 1.63 29.13 9.24
C ASP A 223 0.69 28.26 10.10
N THR A 224 0.40 27.03 9.66
CA THR A 224 -0.38 26.05 10.43
C THR A 224 0.42 25.30 11.49
N TRP A 225 1.72 25.59 11.63
CA TRP A 225 2.59 25.03 12.67
C TRP A 225 3.03 26.11 13.65
N LYS A 226 2.84 25.85 14.94
CA LYS A 226 3.28 26.77 15.99
C LYS A 226 4.78 26.63 16.25
N GLY A 227 5.52 27.73 16.10
CA GLY A 227 6.95 27.79 16.38
C GLY A 227 7.74 26.75 15.58
N ASP A 228 8.56 25.97 16.27
CA ASP A 228 9.44 24.98 15.65
C ASP A 228 8.86 23.56 15.57
N THR A 229 7.57 23.38 15.87
CA THR A 229 6.92 22.05 15.90
C THR A 229 6.97 21.32 14.55
N TRP A 230 7.05 22.04 13.43
CA TRP A 230 7.19 21.48 12.09
C TRP A 230 8.49 20.67 11.88
N LYS A 231 9.55 20.94 12.65
CA LYS A 231 10.86 20.26 12.50
C LYS A 231 10.79 18.77 12.87
N LEU A 232 9.90 18.41 13.79
CA LEU A 232 9.68 17.04 14.27
C LEU A 232 8.25 16.56 13.96
N GLY A 233 7.62 17.17 12.96
CA GLY A 233 6.18 17.11 12.78
C GLY A 233 5.66 15.82 12.14
N GLY A 234 6.48 14.81 11.85
CA GLY A 234 6.04 13.56 11.24
C GLY A 234 5.78 13.66 9.73
N GLY A 235 4.57 13.32 9.29
CA GLY A 235 4.13 13.45 7.90
C GLY A 235 4.75 12.42 6.96
N SER A 236 4.97 11.19 7.42
CA SER A 236 5.56 10.11 6.60
C SER A 236 4.73 9.79 5.36
N THR A 237 5.33 9.23 4.32
CA THR A 237 4.76 9.06 2.97
C THR A 237 4.91 7.62 2.48
N TRP A 238 4.65 6.67 3.37
CA TRP A 238 5.19 5.30 3.32
C TRP A 238 4.39 4.28 2.49
N ILE A 239 3.35 4.72 1.78
CA ILE A 239 2.59 3.94 0.80
C ILE A 239 2.65 4.61 -0.56
N THR A 240 2.73 3.79 -1.60
CA THR A 240 2.88 4.22 -2.99
C THR A 240 1.64 4.97 -3.47
N GLY A 241 1.84 6.17 -4.02
CA GLY A 241 0.76 6.95 -4.62
C GLY A 241 0.26 6.40 -5.96
N SER A 242 -0.85 6.98 -6.46
CA SER A 242 -1.39 6.72 -7.79
C SER A 242 -0.91 7.76 -8.81
N TYR A 243 -1.14 7.49 -10.10
CA TYR A 243 -0.77 8.41 -11.18
C TYR A 243 -1.89 8.49 -12.23
N ASP A 244 -2.22 9.70 -12.65
CA ASP A 244 -3.06 9.95 -13.82
C ASP A 244 -2.20 10.54 -14.94
N ALA A 245 -1.98 9.76 -15.99
CA ALA A 245 -1.18 10.15 -17.14
C ALA A 245 -1.85 11.22 -18.02
N GLU A 246 -3.19 11.30 -18.03
CA GLU A 246 -3.92 12.33 -18.78
C GLU A 246 -3.78 13.69 -18.10
N LEU A 247 -3.82 13.71 -16.77
CA LEU A 247 -3.65 14.92 -15.96
C LEU A 247 -2.18 15.22 -15.62
N ASN A 248 -1.27 14.31 -15.98
CA ASN A 248 0.13 14.28 -15.57
C ASN A 248 0.30 14.58 -14.07
N THR A 249 -0.44 13.87 -13.22
CA THR A 249 -0.53 14.15 -11.78
C THR A 249 -0.35 12.88 -10.95
N VAL A 250 0.57 12.92 -9.99
CA VAL A 250 0.73 11.90 -8.95
C VAL A 250 -0.09 12.29 -7.74
N TYR A 251 -0.83 11.35 -7.15
CA TYR A 251 -1.57 11.57 -5.90
C TYR A 251 -0.93 10.75 -4.78
N TRP A 252 -0.45 11.42 -3.74
CA TRP A 252 0.31 10.79 -2.67
C TRP A 252 -0.29 11.12 -1.30
N GLY A 253 -0.60 10.08 -0.53
CA GLY A 253 -1.14 10.21 0.82
C GLY A 253 -0.07 10.51 1.86
N ILE A 254 -0.39 11.37 2.82
CA ILE A 254 0.52 11.84 3.87
C ILE A 254 0.03 11.33 5.23
N GLY A 255 0.98 10.81 6.01
CA GLY A 255 0.77 10.24 7.33
C GLY A 255 0.49 11.29 8.41
N ASN A 256 0.37 10.77 9.62
CA ASN A 256 0.18 11.47 10.87
C ASN A 256 1.17 12.61 11.16
N PRO A 257 0.72 13.62 11.92
CA PRO A 257 1.61 14.55 12.60
C PRO A 257 2.23 13.97 13.88
N GLY A 258 3.51 14.25 14.11
CA GLY A 258 4.25 13.88 15.33
C GLY A 258 4.35 15.04 16.33
N PRO A 259 4.30 14.78 17.66
CA PRO A 259 3.93 13.51 18.29
C PRO A 259 2.41 13.29 18.23
N PHE A 260 1.88 12.14 18.63
CA PHE A 260 0.43 11.88 18.67
C PHE A 260 -0.29 12.83 19.64
N ASN A 261 0.38 13.26 20.71
CA ASN A 261 -0.11 14.33 21.57
C ASN A 261 -0.25 15.65 20.78
N SER A 262 -1.43 15.91 20.23
CA SER A 262 -1.68 17.08 19.38
C SER A 262 -1.67 18.41 20.14
N ALA A 263 -1.84 18.40 21.47
CA ALA A 263 -1.86 19.60 22.29
C ALA A 263 -0.51 20.35 22.28
N VAL A 264 0.61 19.64 22.06
CA VAL A 264 1.95 20.26 21.97
C VAL A 264 2.26 20.85 20.60
N ARG A 265 1.39 20.64 19.61
CA ARG A 265 1.56 21.11 18.22
C ARG A 265 0.26 21.73 17.66
N PRO A 266 -0.27 22.79 18.30
CA PRO A 266 -1.53 23.39 17.87
C PRO A 266 -1.44 23.96 16.44
N GLY A 267 -2.57 23.95 15.74
CA GLY A 267 -2.71 24.32 14.33
C GLY A 267 -3.04 23.11 13.46
N ASP A 268 -3.42 23.36 12.20
CA ASP A 268 -3.88 22.29 11.28
C ASP A 268 -2.78 21.27 10.95
N ASN A 269 -1.50 21.63 11.14
CA ASN A 269 -0.35 20.76 10.89
C ASN A 269 -0.25 20.31 9.43
N LEU A 270 -0.45 21.21 8.45
CA LEU A 270 -0.35 20.86 7.03
C LEU A 270 1.06 20.37 6.66
N TYR A 271 1.25 19.44 5.74
CA TYR A 271 0.24 18.69 4.98
C TYR A 271 0.00 17.30 5.55
N THR A 272 0.12 17.13 6.87
CA THR A 272 -0.14 15.83 7.51
C THR A 272 -1.61 15.41 7.32
N CYS A 273 -1.86 14.10 7.33
CA CYS A 273 -3.19 13.52 7.10
C CYS A 273 -3.89 14.11 5.87
N SER A 274 -3.16 14.24 4.76
CA SER A 274 -3.65 14.85 3.52
C SER A 274 -3.36 13.96 2.31
N VAL A 275 -4.00 14.27 1.19
CA VAL A 275 -3.49 13.87 -0.14
C VAL A 275 -2.84 15.09 -0.80
N LEU A 276 -1.67 14.87 -1.41
CA LEU A 276 -1.02 15.85 -2.28
C LEU A 276 -1.14 15.42 -3.74
N ALA A 277 -1.60 16.32 -4.60
CA ALA A 277 -1.49 16.19 -6.03
C ALA A 277 -0.20 16.86 -6.51
N LEU A 278 0.70 16.10 -7.13
CA LEU A 278 2.05 16.51 -7.48
C LEU A 278 2.28 16.43 -8.99
N ASP A 279 3.05 17.36 -9.51
CA ASP A 279 3.70 17.18 -10.81
C ASP A 279 4.86 16.17 -10.68
N PRO A 280 4.88 15.08 -11.46
CA PRO A 280 5.88 14.02 -11.29
C PRO A 280 7.31 14.45 -11.65
N LYS A 281 7.49 15.43 -12.54
CA LYS A 281 8.81 15.89 -12.99
C LYS A 281 9.46 16.87 -12.04
N THR A 282 8.66 17.65 -11.33
CA THR A 282 9.15 18.77 -10.50
C THR A 282 8.87 18.59 -9.01
N GLY A 283 7.95 17.70 -8.63
CA GLY A 283 7.49 17.54 -7.25
C GLY A 283 6.57 18.68 -6.79
N LYS A 284 6.22 19.63 -7.66
CA LYS A 284 5.39 20.79 -7.30
C LYS A 284 3.97 20.34 -6.91
N ILE A 285 3.50 20.82 -5.75
CA ILE A 285 2.13 20.63 -5.30
C ILE A 285 1.18 21.44 -6.20
N LYS A 286 0.23 20.76 -6.83
CA LYS A 286 -0.85 21.33 -7.64
C LYS A 286 -2.05 21.70 -6.77
N TRP A 287 -2.46 20.79 -5.88
CA TRP A 287 -3.51 20.97 -4.90
C TRP A 287 -3.32 19.97 -3.75
N HIS A 288 -4.03 20.19 -2.63
CA HIS A 288 -4.09 19.24 -1.52
C HIS A 288 -5.51 19.19 -0.93
N TYR A 289 -5.82 18.11 -0.21
CA TYR A 289 -6.99 18.01 0.66
C TYR A 289 -6.56 17.35 1.97
N GLN A 290 -6.87 17.99 3.11
CA GLN A 290 -6.53 17.47 4.44
C GLN A 290 -7.72 16.75 5.06
N PHE A 291 -7.58 15.45 5.31
CA PHE A 291 -8.63 14.59 5.86
C PHE A 291 -8.80 14.77 7.37
N SER A 292 -7.70 14.95 8.11
CA SER A 292 -7.73 15.02 9.59
C SER A 292 -6.81 16.15 10.13
N PRO A 293 -7.27 17.41 10.15
CA PRO A 293 -6.51 18.52 10.73
C PRO A 293 -6.21 18.29 12.22
N ASN A 294 -5.00 18.67 12.69
CA ASN A 294 -4.56 18.51 14.09
C ASN A 294 -4.89 17.13 14.71
N ASN A 295 -4.69 16.06 13.94
CA ASN A 295 -5.08 14.70 14.34
C ASN A 295 -4.31 14.22 15.60
N PRO A 296 -4.98 13.72 16.65
CA PRO A 296 -4.32 13.11 17.81
C PRO A 296 -4.23 11.58 17.78
N PHE A 297 -4.95 10.92 16.86
CA PHE A 297 -5.23 9.48 16.92
C PHE A 297 -4.39 8.63 15.96
N ASP A 298 -3.37 9.21 15.34
CA ASP A 298 -2.51 8.54 14.37
C ASP A 298 -3.31 8.01 13.15
N TYR A 299 -4.22 8.85 12.65
CA TYR A 299 -5.01 8.56 11.46
C TYR A 299 -4.27 8.94 10.18
N ASP A 300 -3.18 8.21 9.90
CA ASP A 300 -2.45 8.30 8.63
C ASP A 300 -3.38 8.26 7.43
N SER A 301 -3.23 9.23 6.54
CA SER A 301 -3.96 9.28 5.27
C SER A 301 -3.10 8.79 4.11
N VAL A 302 -2.28 7.77 4.37
CA VAL A 302 -1.40 7.16 3.37
C VAL A 302 -2.06 6.02 2.60
N ALA A 303 -3.29 5.64 2.94
CA ALA A 303 -4.00 4.59 2.19
C ALA A 303 -4.03 4.91 0.69
N GLU A 304 -4.17 3.88 -0.13
CA GLU A 304 -4.08 3.99 -1.58
C GLU A 304 -5.12 4.97 -2.15
N MET A 305 -4.64 5.87 -3.02
CA MET A 305 -5.46 6.88 -3.69
C MET A 305 -6.05 6.29 -4.97
N VAL A 306 -7.17 5.56 -4.87
CA VAL A 306 -7.76 4.83 -6.01
C VAL A 306 -8.42 5.77 -7.00
N LEU A 307 -8.01 5.71 -8.27
CA LEU A 307 -8.54 6.58 -9.32
C LEU A 307 -9.62 5.84 -10.12
N ALA A 308 -10.73 6.52 -10.39
CA ALA A 308 -11.78 5.98 -11.26
C ALA A 308 -12.47 7.10 -12.02
N ASP A 309 -13.06 6.75 -13.17
CA ASP A 309 -13.97 7.64 -13.88
C ASP A 309 -15.38 7.09 -13.61
N MET A 310 -16.22 7.86 -12.94
CA MET A 310 -17.56 7.43 -12.53
C MET A 310 -18.59 8.54 -12.74
N ASN A 311 -19.86 8.17 -12.77
CA ASN A 311 -20.95 9.15 -12.80
C ASN A 311 -21.25 9.63 -11.37
N VAL A 312 -21.05 10.93 -11.13
CA VAL A 312 -21.43 11.62 -9.89
C VAL A 312 -22.56 12.58 -10.23
N GLU A 313 -23.73 12.40 -9.61
CA GLU A 313 -24.92 13.22 -9.88
C GLU A 313 -25.26 13.34 -11.39
N GLY A 314 -25.11 12.23 -12.12
CA GLY A 314 -25.38 12.17 -13.57
C GLY A 314 -24.29 12.78 -14.46
N LYS A 315 -23.14 13.18 -13.91
CA LYS A 315 -22.00 13.74 -14.66
C LYS A 315 -20.79 12.82 -14.62
N PRO A 316 -20.15 12.52 -15.77
CA PRO A 316 -18.85 11.86 -15.80
C PRO A 316 -17.83 12.68 -15.03
N THR A 317 -17.24 12.09 -13.99
CA THR A 317 -16.33 12.75 -13.07
C THR A 317 -15.09 11.89 -12.86
N LYS A 318 -13.93 12.54 -12.94
CA LYS A 318 -12.64 11.94 -12.63
C LYS A 318 -12.45 11.96 -11.11
N VAL A 319 -12.67 10.82 -10.46
CA VAL A 319 -12.60 10.72 -9.00
C VAL A 319 -11.30 10.13 -8.49
N LEU A 320 -10.96 10.49 -7.26
CA LEU A 320 -10.03 9.81 -6.37
C LEU A 320 -10.81 9.33 -5.15
N MET A 321 -10.62 8.09 -4.76
CA MET A 321 -11.28 7.42 -3.65
C MET A 321 -10.27 7.01 -2.58
N ASP A 322 -10.61 7.22 -1.32
CA ASP A 322 -9.76 6.88 -0.17
C ASP A 322 -10.63 6.32 0.97
N ALA A 323 -10.43 5.05 1.31
CA ALA A 323 -10.99 4.45 2.52
C ALA A 323 -10.05 4.78 3.70
N ASN A 324 -10.21 5.99 4.24
CA ASN A 324 -9.24 6.60 5.13
C ASN A 324 -9.17 5.89 6.48
N ARG A 325 -7.98 5.84 7.07
CA ARG A 325 -7.74 5.29 8.42
C ARG A 325 -8.70 5.85 9.47
N ASN A 326 -9.10 7.12 9.33
CA ASN A 326 -10.03 7.80 10.24
C ASN A 326 -11.49 7.26 10.20
N GLY A 327 -11.80 6.31 9.31
CA GLY A 327 -13.10 5.63 9.26
C GLY A 327 -14.12 6.24 8.31
N PHE A 328 -13.76 7.31 7.58
CA PHE A 328 -14.57 7.88 6.50
C PHE A 328 -14.04 7.44 5.13
N PHE A 329 -14.97 7.19 4.21
CA PHE A 329 -14.70 6.93 2.81
C PHE A 329 -14.86 8.24 2.05
N TYR A 330 -13.77 8.72 1.45
CA TYR A 330 -13.74 9.99 0.73
C TYR A 330 -13.78 9.76 -0.77
N VAL A 331 -14.50 10.63 -1.47
CA VAL A 331 -14.48 10.77 -2.92
C VAL A 331 -14.19 12.23 -3.25
N LEU A 332 -13.08 12.46 -3.97
CA LEU A 332 -12.64 13.78 -4.42
C LEU A 332 -12.69 13.86 -5.94
N ASP A 333 -12.96 15.03 -6.51
CA ASP A 333 -12.63 15.34 -7.90
C ASP A 333 -11.10 15.47 -8.00
N ARG A 334 -10.46 14.52 -8.68
CA ARG A 334 -8.99 14.46 -8.73
C ARG A 334 -8.38 15.57 -9.59
N THR A 335 -9.17 16.30 -10.37
CA THR A 335 -8.64 17.41 -11.19
C THR A 335 -8.30 18.64 -10.34
N ASN A 336 -8.95 18.80 -9.19
CA ASN A 336 -8.87 20.03 -8.40
C ASN A 336 -8.94 19.83 -6.87
N GLY A 337 -9.14 18.59 -6.39
CA GLY A 337 -9.20 18.26 -4.97
C GLY A 337 -10.55 18.54 -4.29
N LYS A 338 -11.59 18.91 -5.05
CA LYS A 338 -12.92 19.20 -4.49
C LYS A 338 -13.52 17.95 -3.86
N LEU A 339 -13.96 18.08 -2.61
CA LEU A 339 -14.71 17.03 -1.92
C LEU A 339 -16.09 16.81 -2.55
N LEU A 340 -16.38 15.55 -2.89
CA LEU A 340 -17.66 15.12 -3.48
C LEU A 340 -18.48 14.28 -2.49
N ALA A 341 -17.84 13.41 -1.71
CA ALA A 341 -18.47 12.62 -0.65
C ALA A 341 -17.47 12.29 0.46
N ALA A 342 -17.97 12.19 1.69
CA ALA A 342 -17.22 11.75 2.87
C ALA A 342 -18.19 11.10 3.86
N ASN A 343 -18.23 9.76 3.89
CA ASN A 343 -19.21 9.02 4.71
C ASN A 343 -18.52 7.96 5.56
N PRO A 344 -18.93 7.72 6.81
CA PRO A 344 -18.41 6.62 7.61
C PRO A 344 -18.61 5.28 6.90
N TYR A 345 -17.55 4.45 6.84
CA TYR A 345 -17.62 3.06 6.35
C TYR A 345 -17.40 2.01 7.45
N VAL A 346 -17.04 2.49 8.64
CA VAL A 346 -16.92 1.74 9.90
C VAL A 346 -17.55 2.55 11.03
N ASN A 347 -17.53 2.01 12.25
CA ASN A 347 -17.92 2.75 13.44
C ASN A 347 -16.98 3.95 13.66
N VAL A 348 -17.55 5.14 13.88
CA VAL A 348 -16.83 6.39 14.07
C VAL A 348 -17.48 7.18 15.22
N ASN A 349 -16.67 7.66 16.16
CA ASN A 349 -17.17 8.55 17.23
C ASN A 349 -16.34 9.83 17.42
N TRP A 350 -15.18 9.97 16.78
CA TRP A 350 -14.34 11.16 16.90
C TRP A 350 -14.90 12.36 16.12
N ALA A 351 -15.72 12.10 15.09
CA ALA A 351 -16.45 13.11 14.35
C ALA A 351 -17.88 12.64 14.05
N THR A 352 -18.83 13.57 14.01
CA THR A 352 -20.24 13.28 13.64
C THR A 352 -20.44 13.20 12.13
N GLY A 353 -19.52 13.74 11.34
CA GLY A 353 -19.58 13.83 9.90
C GLY A 353 -18.44 14.70 9.35
N VAL A 354 -18.44 14.91 8.03
CA VAL A 354 -17.57 15.88 7.35
C VAL A 354 -18.47 16.92 6.70
N ASP A 355 -18.23 18.20 7.01
CA ASP A 355 -18.96 19.29 6.38
C ASP A 355 -18.47 19.48 4.94
N LEU A 356 -19.31 19.16 3.96
CA LEU A 356 -18.97 19.26 2.53
C LEU A 356 -18.70 20.69 2.04
N LYS A 357 -19.14 21.72 2.78
CA LYS A 357 -18.87 23.12 2.40
C LYS A 357 -17.45 23.54 2.79
N THR A 358 -17.02 23.15 3.99
CA THR A 358 -15.70 23.50 4.52
C THR A 358 -14.64 22.44 4.21
N GLY A 359 -15.06 21.22 3.91
CA GLY A 359 -14.19 20.04 3.75
C GLY A 359 -13.64 19.52 5.07
N ARG A 360 -14.20 19.93 6.22
CA ARG A 360 -13.63 19.63 7.55
C ARG A 360 -14.47 18.62 8.34
N PRO A 361 -13.84 17.73 9.11
CA PRO A 361 -14.53 16.90 10.09
C PRO A 361 -15.23 17.75 11.15
N ILE A 362 -16.42 17.33 11.57
CA ILE A 362 -17.17 17.92 12.67
C ILE A 362 -16.85 17.11 13.94
N GLU A 363 -15.77 17.53 14.61
CA GLU A 363 -15.24 16.85 15.80
C GLU A 363 -16.25 16.77 16.95
N THR A 364 -16.20 15.67 17.70
CA THR A 364 -16.98 15.47 18.93
C THR A 364 -16.19 15.84 20.18
N ASP A 365 -16.84 15.81 21.34
CA ASP A 365 -16.18 15.98 22.65
C ASP A 365 -15.06 14.94 22.88
N VAL A 366 -15.05 13.80 22.17
CA VAL A 366 -13.96 12.80 22.25
C VAL A 366 -12.62 13.43 21.87
N VAL A 367 -12.59 14.27 20.83
CA VAL A 367 -11.35 14.92 20.38
C VAL A 367 -10.91 16.00 21.34
N LYS A 368 -11.87 16.78 21.87
CA LYS A 368 -11.60 17.79 22.89
C LYS A 368 -11.04 17.16 24.15
N ASP A 369 -11.67 16.12 24.67
CA ASP A 369 -11.24 15.41 25.87
C ASP A 369 -9.86 14.76 25.68
N ALA A 370 -9.58 14.21 24.49
CA ALA A 370 -8.26 13.71 24.13
C ALA A 370 -7.18 14.80 24.17
N ARG A 371 -7.46 16.00 23.64
CA ARG A 371 -6.56 17.16 23.67
C ARG A 371 -6.36 17.72 25.08
N ASP A 372 -7.39 17.61 25.93
CA ASP A 372 -7.33 17.97 27.35
C ASP A 372 -6.58 16.92 28.20
N GLY A 373 -6.09 15.84 27.59
CA GLY A 373 -5.32 14.77 28.23
C GLY A 373 -6.15 13.77 29.03
N LYS A 374 -7.48 13.76 28.85
CA LYS A 374 -8.35 12.75 29.44
C LYS A 374 -8.20 11.42 28.69
N LYS A 375 -8.40 10.31 29.41
CA LYS A 375 -8.51 8.99 28.80
C LYS A 375 -9.86 8.89 28.08
N VAL A 376 -9.84 8.59 26.79
CA VAL A 376 -11.05 8.44 25.96
C VAL A 376 -11.06 7.10 25.23
N THR A 377 -12.26 6.64 24.87
CA THR A 377 -12.44 5.54 23.92
C THR A 377 -12.84 6.13 22.58
N VAL A 378 -12.03 5.85 21.55
CA VAL A 378 -12.20 6.38 20.20
C VAL A 378 -12.43 5.25 19.20
N TYR A 379 -13.29 5.50 18.21
CA TYR A 379 -13.52 4.63 17.06
C TYR A 379 -13.28 5.42 15.77
N PRO A 380 -12.50 4.86 14.82
CA PRO A 380 -11.78 3.58 14.94
C PRO A 380 -10.56 3.64 15.87
N SER A 381 -9.94 2.49 16.17
CA SER A 381 -8.67 2.42 16.92
C SER A 381 -7.52 3.14 16.20
N ILE A 382 -6.33 3.22 16.81
CA ILE A 382 -5.09 3.71 16.16
C ILE A 382 -4.74 2.97 14.86
N LEU A 383 -5.13 1.70 14.72
CA LEU A 383 -4.95 0.96 13.47
C LEU A 383 -5.98 1.33 12.39
N GLY A 384 -6.95 2.17 12.74
CA GLY A 384 -7.97 2.72 11.86
C GLY A 384 -9.12 1.80 11.54
N GLY A 385 -10.00 2.28 10.65
CA GLY A 385 -11.04 1.47 10.02
C GLY A 385 -10.52 0.56 8.91
N LYS A 386 -9.34 0.89 8.37
CA LYS A 386 -8.52 0.20 7.38
C LYS A 386 -7.09 0.71 7.59
N ASN A 387 -6.07 -0.12 7.34
CA ASN A 387 -4.68 0.28 7.48
C ASN A 387 -4.01 0.39 6.10
N TRP A 388 -2.81 -0.18 5.95
CA TRP A 388 -1.99 -0.15 4.75
C TRP A 388 -2.50 -1.07 3.64
N GLU A 389 -3.23 -2.12 4.02
CA GLU A 389 -3.66 -3.20 3.14
C GLU A 389 -4.61 -2.64 2.08
N PRO A 390 -4.32 -2.79 0.79
CA PRO A 390 -5.05 -2.04 -0.23
C PRO A 390 -6.39 -2.68 -0.58
N MET A 391 -7.40 -1.83 -0.81
CA MET A 391 -8.69 -2.19 -1.37
C MET A 391 -8.60 -2.43 -2.88
N SER A 392 -9.62 -3.08 -3.45
CA SER A 392 -9.85 -3.05 -4.91
C SER A 392 -11.12 -2.27 -5.23
N PHE A 393 -11.20 -1.69 -6.42
CA PHE A 393 -12.41 -1.09 -6.95
C PHE A 393 -12.80 -1.78 -8.25
N ASN A 394 -14.03 -2.31 -8.31
CA ASN A 394 -14.52 -2.98 -9.51
C ASN A 394 -15.45 -2.04 -10.29
N PRO A 395 -15.03 -1.54 -11.48
CA PRO A 395 -15.85 -0.64 -12.28
C PRO A 395 -17.13 -1.29 -12.84
N GLN A 396 -17.23 -2.63 -12.86
CA GLN A 396 -18.44 -3.33 -13.30
C GLN A 396 -19.55 -3.29 -12.25
N THR A 397 -19.19 -3.35 -10.96
CA THR A 397 -20.17 -3.30 -9.85
C THR A 397 -20.30 -1.89 -9.26
N GLY A 398 -19.31 -1.02 -9.48
CA GLY A 398 -19.21 0.30 -8.87
C GLY A 398 -18.86 0.25 -7.38
N LEU A 399 -18.35 -0.89 -6.88
CA LEU A 399 -18.09 -1.12 -5.47
C LEU A 399 -16.58 -1.17 -5.18
N ALA A 400 -16.21 -0.64 -4.02
CA ALA A 400 -14.90 -0.85 -3.41
C ALA A 400 -14.94 -2.08 -2.49
N TYR A 401 -13.98 -2.99 -2.62
CA TYR A 401 -13.82 -4.15 -1.75
C TYR A 401 -12.62 -3.93 -0.83
N ALA A 402 -12.87 -3.75 0.46
CA ALA A 402 -11.84 -3.40 1.44
C ALA A 402 -11.88 -4.34 2.65
N ASN A 403 -10.70 -4.73 3.12
CA ASN A 403 -10.56 -5.27 4.46
C ASN A 403 -10.68 -4.11 5.46
N THR A 404 -11.45 -4.32 6.53
CA THR A 404 -11.76 -3.30 7.53
C THR A 404 -11.57 -3.85 8.93
N LEU A 405 -11.24 -2.97 9.86
CA LEU A 405 -11.06 -3.26 11.27
C LEU A 405 -12.32 -2.81 12.05
N ALA A 406 -12.69 -3.58 13.08
CA ALA A 406 -13.96 -3.44 13.80
C ALA A 406 -13.77 -3.35 15.32
N PHE A 407 -12.77 -2.60 15.78
CA PHE A 407 -12.50 -2.36 17.20
C PHE A 407 -12.03 -0.92 17.45
N GLY A 408 -12.20 -0.47 18.70
CA GLY A 408 -11.86 0.88 19.14
C GLY A 408 -10.46 0.95 19.76
N GLY A 409 -10.04 2.17 20.06
CA GLY A 409 -8.79 2.47 20.76
C GLY A 409 -9.07 3.19 22.08
N LYS A 410 -8.25 2.92 23.09
CA LYS A 410 -8.19 3.72 24.31
C LYS A 410 -7.02 4.68 24.16
N TYR A 411 -7.32 5.97 24.10
CA TYR A 411 -6.32 7.02 23.94
C TYR A 411 -6.16 7.80 25.25
N LYS A 412 -4.91 8.04 25.64
CA LYS A 412 -4.54 9.00 26.68
C LYS A 412 -3.20 9.61 26.29
N SER A 413 -3.14 10.93 26.18
CA SER A 413 -1.89 11.62 25.89
C SER A 413 -0.93 11.55 27.07
N GLU A 414 0.36 11.43 26.79
CA GLU A 414 1.43 11.51 27.78
C GLU A 414 2.42 12.62 27.38
N PRO A 415 3.11 13.25 28.36
CA PRO A 415 4.24 14.12 28.06
C PRO A 415 5.33 13.34 27.33
N VAL A 416 5.92 13.96 26.31
CA VAL A 416 7.01 13.35 25.55
C VAL A 416 8.09 14.38 25.26
N THR A 417 9.34 13.95 25.37
CA THR A 417 10.52 14.73 24.97
C THR A 417 11.20 13.98 23.85
N PHE A 418 11.50 14.67 22.75
CA PHE A 418 12.22 14.07 21.65
C PHE A 418 13.63 13.64 22.08
N LYS A 419 13.96 12.39 21.74
CA LYS A 419 15.31 11.86 21.84
C LYS A 419 15.57 11.08 20.56
N GLN A 420 16.67 11.42 19.91
CA GLN A 420 17.05 10.82 18.64
C GLN A 420 17.18 9.29 18.77
N GLY A 421 16.49 8.56 17.89
CA GLY A 421 16.46 7.09 17.90
C GLY A 421 15.48 6.45 18.90
N GLU A 422 14.76 7.25 19.71
CA GLU A 422 13.67 6.78 20.57
C GLU A 422 12.30 7.13 19.96
N TRP A 423 11.27 6.42 20.41
CA TRP A 423 9.89 6.69 20.02
C TRP A 423 9.42 8.06 20.53
N TYR A 424 8.75 8.82 19.67
CA TYR A 424 8.24 10.18 19.90
C TYR A 424 6.71 10.23 19.73
N LEU A 425 5.99 9.43 20.55
CA LEU A 425 4.53 9.31 20.42
C LEU A 425 3.73 10.26 21.30
N GLY A 426 4.06 10.37 22.60
CA GLY A 426 3.21 11.09 23.55
C GLY A 426 1.83 10.45 23.79
N MET A 427 1.74 9.13 23.81
CA MET A 427 0.53 8.37 24.12
C MET A 427 0.83 7.19 25.05
N ASP A 428 -0.10 6.87 25.95
CA ASP A 428 -0.07 5.64 26.77
C ASP A 428 -0.38 4.41 25.90
N LEU A 429 0.58 3.49 25.79
CA LEU A 429 0.49 2.24 25.02
C LEU A 429 0.20 1.00 25.88
N THR A 430 -0.07 1.15 27.18
CA THR A 430 -0.18 0.00 28.10
C THR A 430 -1.40 -0.89 27.82
N ASP A 431 -2.54 -0.28 27.50
CA ASP A 431 -3.80 -0.96 27.15
C ASP A 431 -4.53 -0.12 26.09
N PRO A 432 -4.08 -0.14 24.82
CA PRO A 432 -4.56 0.77 23.79
C PRO A 432 -5.82 0.26 23.08
N TRP A 433 -6.32 -0.94 23.41
CA TRP A 433 -7.35 -1.63 22.63
C TRP A 433 -8.72 -1.66 23.32
N GLU A 434 -9.78 -1.44 22.53
CA GLU A 434 -11.18 -1.66 22.90
C GLU A 434 -11.80 -2.67 21.91
N TRP A 435 -11.62 -3.97 22.20
CA TRP A 435 -11.90 -5.06 21.25
C TRP A 435 -13.39 -5.31 20.96
N GLY A 436 -14.29 -5.01 21.89
CA GLY A 436 -15.68 -5.47 21.82
C GLY A 436 -15.80 -7.01 21.88
N THR A 437 -17.01 -7.52 21.58
CA THR A 437 -17.34 -8.96 21.66
C THR A 437 -17.56 -9.65 20.30
N GLY A 438 -17.44 -8.90 19.20
CA GLY A 438 -17.70 -9.38 17.84
C GLY A 438 -16.41 -9.68 17.03
N PRO A 439 -16.57 -9.92 15.72
CA PRO A 439 -15.44 -10.03 14.79
C PRO A 439 -14.57 -8.76 14.85
N ARG A 440 -13.25 -8.92 14.82
CA ARG A 440 -12.33 -7.76 14.85
C ARG A 440 -12.09 -7.15 13.46
N GLY A 441 -12.60 -7.77 12.39
CA GLY A 441 -12.58 -7.18 11.06
C GLY A 441 -13.59 -7.79 10.12
N HIS A 442 -13.72 -7.16 8.94
CA HIS A 442 -14.63 -7.59 7.88
C HIS A 442 -13.98 -7.34 6.52
N LEU A 443 -14.19 -8.23 5.55
CA LEU A 443 -14.11 -7.85 4.13
C LEU A 443 -15.45 -7.26 3.74
N LYS A 444 -15.48 -6.02 3.24
CA LYS A 444 -16.72 -5.31 2.89
C LYS A 444 -16.75 -4.96 1.41
N ALA A 445 -17.92 -5.03 0.80
CA ALA A 445 -18.21 -4.34 -0.47
C ALA A 445 -18.91 -3.03 -0.18
N ILE A 446 -18.22 -1.92 -0.36
CA ILE A 446 -18.61 -0.57 0.04
C ILE A 446 -19.04 0.21 -1.20
N ASP A 447 -20.18 0.89 -1.13
CA ASP A 447 -20.54 1.94 -2.08
C ASP A 447 -19.71 3.20 -1.77
N PRO A 448 -18.82 3.65 -2.67
CA PRO A 448 -17.94 4.79 -2.43
C PRO A 448 -18.68 6.09 -2.10
N MET A 449 -19.86 6.31 -2.66
CA MET A 449 -20.60 7.57 -2.50
C MET A 449 -21.39 7.64 -1.20
N THR A 450 -21.71 6.49 -0.59
CA THR A 450 -22.53 6.43 0.62
C THR A 450 -21.80 5.86 1.83
N GLY A 451 -20.64 5.23 1.65
CA GLY A 451 -19.89 4.51 2.69
C GLY A 451 -20.58 3.22 3.18
N LYS A 452 -21.76 2.90 2.68
CA LYS A 452 -22.55 1.74 3.13
C LYS A 452 -22.02 0.46 2.50
N ALA A 453 -21.95 -0.59 3.31
CA ALA A 453 -21.66 -1.92 2.82
C ALA A 453 -22.90 -2.53 2.14
N LYS A 454 -22.73 -3.03 0.92
CA LYS A 454 -23.70 -3.91 0.24
C LYS A 454 -23.73 -5.29 0.89
N TRP A 455 -22.55 -5.77 1.30
CA TRP A 455 -22.37 -7.00 2.06
C TRP A 455 -21.08 -6.92 2.89
N GLU A 456 -20.99 -7.74 3.93
CA GLU A 456 -19.81 -7.88 4.78
C GLU A 456 -19.54 -9.37 5.05
N ALA A 457 -18.27 -9.76 5.01
CA ALA A 457 -17.80 -11.09 5.39
C ALA A 457 -16.92 -10.96 6.65
N PRO A 458 -17.40 -11.39 7.82
CA PRO A 458 -16.69 -11.21 9.08
C PRO A 458 -15.38 -12.01 9.10
N SER A 459 -14.42 -11.53 9.89
CA SER A 459 -13.27 -12.31 10.32
C SER A 459 -12.94 -12.01 11.77
N ASP A 460 -12.65 -13.07 12.51
CA ASP A 460 -12.26 -12.97 13.91
C ASP A 460 -10.99 -12.12 14.03
N ILE A 461 -10.00 -12.35 13.16
CA ILE A 461 -8.77 -11.57 13.04
C ILE A 461 -8.88 -10.69 11.79
N PRO A 462 -8.62 -9.37 11.85
CA PRO A 462 -8.68 -8.54 10.65
C PRO A 462 -7.72 -9.06 9.58
N ARG A 463 -8.16 -8.99 8.32
CA ARG A 463 -7.32 -9.30 7.16
C ARG A 463 -6.41 -8.11 6.88
N PHE A 464 -5.11 -8.35 6.83
CA PHE A 464 -4.08 -7.37 6.45
C PHE A 464 -3.47 -7.66 5.06
N SER A 465 -4.05 -8.60 4.32
CA SER A 465 -3.76 -8.84 2.90
C SER A 465 -4.36 -7.74 2.02
N GLY A 466 -3.76 -7.48 0.87
CA GLY A 466 -4.43 -6.71 -0.19
C GLY A 466 -5.66 -7.44 -0.75
N VAL A 467 -6.56 -6.68 -1.37
CA VAL A 467 -7.75 -7.20 -2.06
C VAL A 467 -7.57 -7.10 -3.58
N LEU A 468 -7.95 -8.17 -4.30
CA LEU A 468 -7.97 -8.23 -5.76
C LEU A 468 -9.38 -8.58 -6.23
N SER A 469 -9.95 -7.83 -7.17
CA SER A 469 -11.21 -8.20 -7.83
C SER A 469 -11.00 -8.49 -9.32
N THR A 470 -11.85 -9.35 -9.90
CA THR A 470 -11.74 -9.74 -11.31
C THR A 470 -13.08 -9.65 -12.03
N ALA A 471 -13.04 -9.52 -13.36
CA ALA A 471 -14.22 -9.56 -14.22
C ALA A 471 -14.95 -10.92 -14.19
N GLY A 472 -14.33 -11.95 -13.61
CA GLY A 472 -14.98 -13.23 -13.29
C GLY A 472 -15.99 -13.15 -12.14
N GLY A 473 -16.17 -11.98 -11.51
CA GLY A 473 -17.09 -11.80 -10.39
C GLY A 473 -16.57 -12.39 -9.07
N VAL A 474 -15.25 -12.42 -8.90
CA VAL A 474 -14.56 -12.99 -7.73
C VAL A 474 -13.68 -11.93 -7.08
N VAL A 475 -13.63 -11.95 -5.75
CA VAL A 475 -12.78 -11.10 -4.90
C VAL A 475 -11.84 -11.99 -4.09
N PHE A 476 -10.53 -11.75 -4.18
CA PHE A 476 -9.48 -12.46 -3.45
C PHE A 476 -8.94 -11.61 -2.29
N SER A 477 -8.65 -12.27 -1.18
CA SER A 477 -7.99 -11.69 0.00
C SER A 477 -7.37 -12.81 0.84
N GLY A 478 -6.58 -12.47 1.85
CA GLY A 478 -5.88 -13.41 2.72
C GLY A 478 -6.10 -13.15 4.20
N GLN A 479 -6.14 -14.22 4.99
CA GLN A 479 -6.19 -14.14 6.46
C GLN A 479 -4.80 -14.19 7.09
N LEU A 480 -4.63 -13.55 8.24
CA LEU A 480 -3.43 -13.66 9.06
C LEU A 480 -3.20 -15.07 9.63
N THR A 481 -4.17 -15.98 9.50
CA THR A 481 -4.05 -17.41 9.81
C THR A 481 -3.63 -18.28 8.61
N GLY A 482 -3.45 -17.67 7.43
CA GLY A 482 -2.88 -18.32 6.24
C GLY A 482 -3.87 -18.85 5.21
N GLU A 483 -5.17 -18.64 5.41
CA GLU A 483 -6.15 -18.93 4.36
C GLU A 483 -6.12 -17.84 3.29
N PHE A 484 -5.73 -18.20 2.06
CA PHE A 484 -6.02 -17.42 0.87
C PHE A 484 -7.45 -17.73 0.44
N GLU A 485 -8.29 -16.72 0.29
CA GLU A 485 -9.74 -16.86 0.16
C GLU A 485 -10.24 -16.19 -1.11
N ALA A 486 -11.34 -16.73 -1.66
CA ALA A 486 -12.07 -16.13 -2.76
C ALA A 486 -13.55 -15.98 -2.41
N PHE A 487 -14.14 -14.85 -2.76
CA PHE A 487 -15.52 -14.48 -2.44
C PHE A 487 -16.28 -14.09 -3.71
N ASP A 488 -17.58 -14.34 -3.71
CA ASP A 488 -18.50 -13.83 -4.72
C ASP A 488 -18.61 -12.30 -4.61
N ALA A 489 -18.34 -11.59 -5.70
CA ALA A 489 -18.29 -10.12 -5.71
C ALA A 489 -19.63 -9.42 -5.42
N ASP A 490 -20.76 -10.11 -5.63
CA ASP A 490 -22.10 -9.53 -5.46
C ASP A 490 -22.69 -9.79 -4.08
N THR A 491 -22.30 -10.91 -3.45
CA THR A 491 -22.94 -11.43 -2.24
C THR A 491 -22.01 -11.56 -1.05
N GLY A 492 -20.69 -11.54 -1.25
CA GLY A 492 -19.72 -11.77 -0.18
C GLY A 492 -19.62 -13.22 0.28
N LYS A 493 -20.30 -14.15 -0.39
CA LYS A 493 -20.22 -15.58 -0.08
C LYS A 493 -18.82 -16.09 -0.37
N LYS A 494 -18.18 -16.73 0.61
CA LYS A 494 -16.91 -17.44 0.39
C LYS A 494 -17.13 -18.60 -0.59
N LEU A 495 -16.35 -18.62 -1.67
CA LEU A 495 -16.42 -19.61 -2.75
C LEU A 495 -15.31 -20.65 -2.68
N TRP A 496 -14.15 -20.24 -2.17
CA TRP A 496 -12.94 -21.06 -2.13
C TRP A 496 -11.99 -20.56 -1.04
N GLN A 497 -11.16 -21.47 -0.53
CA GLN A 497 -10.02 -21.11 0.33
C GLN A 497 -8.90 -22.16 0.24
N PHE A 498 -7.67 -21.75 0.53
CA PHE A 498 -6.50 -22.62 0.62
C PHE A 498 -5.52 -22.15 1.70
N GLN A 499 -4.93 -23.08 2.45
CA GLN A 499 -4.01 -22.77 3.56
C GLN A 499 -2.56 -22.74 3.06
N THR A 500 -1.90 -21.58 3.13
CA THR A 500 -0.52 -21.33 2.63
C THR A 500 0.57 -21.66 3.64
N GLY A 501 0.20 -21.92 4.90
CA GLY A 501 1.09 -22.36 5.95
C GLY A 501 1.76 -21.25 6.77
N SER A 502 1.45 -19.98 6.53
CA SER A 502 1.75 -18.82 7.39
C SER A 502 0.72 -17.71 7.12
N GLY A 503 0.64 -16.69 7.95
CA GLY A 503 -0.29 -15.57 7.74
C GLY A 503 -0.09 -14.85 6.40
N ILE A 504 -1.17 -14.37 5.80
CA ILE A 504 -1.13 -13.64 4.53
C ILE A 504 -1.32 -12.15 4.79
N GLU A 505 -0.24 -11.41 4.58
CA GLU A 505 -0.22 -9.95 4.46
C GLU A 505 0.13 -9.50 3.04
N GLY A 506 0.35 -10.44 2.12
CA GLY A 506 0.70 -10.15 0.74
C GLY A 506 -0.39 -9.43 -0.04
N GLN A 507 0.00 -8.90 -1.19
CA GLN A 507 -0.92 -8.26 -2.12
C GLN A 507 -1.16 -9.17 -3.32
N PRO A 508 -2.35 -9.77 -3.47
CA PRO A 508 -2.61 -10.69 -4.56
C PRO A 508 -2.58 -10.00 -5.93
N ILE A 509 -2.04 -10.70 -6.93
CA ILE A 509 -2.03 -10.28 -8.33
C ILE A 509 -2.58 -11.37 -9.24
N THR A 510 -2.99 -11.02 -10.46
CA THR A 510 -3.36 -11.99 -11.50
C THR A 510 -2.82 -11.58 -12.86
N TRP A 511 -2.46 -12.56 -13.68
CA TRP A 511 -2.03 -12.38 -15.06
C TRP A 511 -2.42 -13.60 -15.90
N GLN A 512 -2.28 -13.49 -17.21
CA GLN A 512 -2.49 -14.56 -18.17
C GLN A 512 -1.19 -14.85 -18.91
N GLN A 513 -0.84 -16.13 -19.01
CA GLN A 513 0.31 -16.59 -19.78
C GLN A 513 -0.04 -17.91 -20.47
N ASP A 514 0.29 -18.02 -21.76
CA ASP A 514 -0.01 -19.22 -22.58
C ASP A 514 -1.48 -19.66 -22.52
N GLY A 515 -2.41 -18.70 -22.43
CA GLY A 515 -3.85 -18.98 -22.35
C GLY A 515 -4.36 -19.36 -20.95
N VAL A 516 -3.49 -19.42 -19.93
CA VAL A 516 -3.85 -19.75 -18.55
C VAL A 516 -3.79 -18.50 -17.68
N GLN A 517 -4.86 -18.24 -16.92
CA GLN A 517 -4.92 -17.24 -15.87
C GLN A 517 -4.33 -17.79 -14.57
N TYR A 518 -3.40 -17.04 -14.01
CA TYR A 518 -2.76 -17.31 -12.73
C TYR A 518 -3.16 -16.27 -11.70
N VAL A 519 -3.20 -16.67 -10.42
CA VAL A 519 -3.31 -15.75 -9.27
C VAL A 519 -2.15 -16.06 -8.33
N ALA A 520 -1.47 -15.02 -7.84
CA ALA A 520 -0.36 -15.17 -6.92
C ALA A 520 -0.54 -14.32 -5.67
N VAL A 521 0.01 -14.78 -4.54
CA VAL A 521 0.05 -14.03 -3.28
C VAL A 521 1.28 -14.43 -2.46
N THR A 522 1.87 -13.48 -1.75
CA THR A 522 2.90 -13.77 -0.75
C THR A 522 2.29 -14.09 0.61
N SER A 523 2.91 -15.01 1.33
CA SER A 523 2.50 -15.50 2.63
C SER A 523 3.69 -15.38 3.56
N GLY A 524 3.50 -14.71 4.69
CA GLY A 524 4.47 -14.51 5.76
C GLY A 524 3.89 -13.55 6.79
N TYR A 525 3.76 -14.04 8.02
CA TYR A 525 3.13 -13.35 9.14
C TYR A 525 4.03 -12.29 9.80
N GLY A 526 3.45 -11.14 10.16
CA GLY A 526 4.06 -10.12 11.02
C GLY A 526 3.40 -8.74 10.83
N GLY A 527 4.16 -7.72 10.43
CA GLY A 527 3.61 -6.39 10.17
C GLY A 527 3.02 -5.70 11.41
N VAL A 528 2.28 -4.62 11.19
CA VAL A 528 1.83 -3.71 12.26
C VAL A 528 0.83 -4.37 13.22
N TYR A 529 -0.12 -5.15 12.71
CA TYR A 529 -1.16 -5.75 13.56
C TYR A 529 -0.57 -6.78 14.52
N SER A 530 0.26 -7.67 14.00
CA SER A 530 0.90 -8.72 14.78
C SER A 530 1.85 -8.17 15.84
N LEU A 531 2.53 -7.06 15.53
CA LEU A 531 3.48 -6.42 16.43
C LEU A 531 2.79 -5.75 17.63
N PHE A 532 1.66 -5.08 17.41
CA PHE A 532 1.04 -4.22 18.43
C PHE A 532 -0.24 -4.77 19.05
N SER A 533 -0.99 -5.63 18.36
CA SER A 533 -2.32 -6.05 18.85
C SER A 533 -2.24 -6.89 20.13
N GLY A 534 -1.22 -7.75 20.26
CA GLY A 534 -1.22 -8.79 21.30
C GLY A 534 -2.37 -9.79 21.14
N ASP A 535 -2.95 -9.90 19.95
CA ASP A 535 -4.07 -10.81 19.67
C ASP A 535 -3.68 -12.27 19.91
N GLU A 536 -4.23 -12.90 20.94
CA GLU A 536 -3.86 -14.26 21.32
C GLU A 536 -4.15 -15.31 20.23
N ARG A 537 -5.03 -14.98 19.28
CA ARG A 537 -5.41 -15.89 18.19
C ARG A 537 -4.29 -16.05 17.16
N LEU A 538 -3.32 -15.13 17.15
CA LEU A 538 -2.13 -15.22 16.31
C LEU A 538 -0.99 -16.05 16.93
N ALA A 539 -1.09 -16.42 18.21
CA ALA A 539 -0.02 -17.12 18.93
C ALA A 539 0.38 -18.47 18.33
N LYS A 540 -0.47 -19.07 17.49
CA LYS A 540 -0.22 -20.36 16.82
C LYS A 540 0.08 -20.23 15.33
N VAL A 541 0.12 -19.01 14.80
CA VAL A 541 0.45 -18.78 13.39
C VAL A 541 1.96 -18.97 13.22
N PRO A 542 2.42 -19.93 12.40
CA PRO A 542 3.84 -20.13 12.17
C PRO A 542 4.44 -18.98 11.35
N PRO A 543 5.68 -18.55 11.64
CA PRO A 543 6.40 -17.65 10.75
C PRO A 543 6.84 -18.40 9.48
N GLY A 544 7.10 -17.65 8.41
CA GLY A 544 7.70 -18.20 7.19
C GLY A 544 7.23 -17.49 5.92
N GLY A 545 8.20 -17.07 5.10
CA GLY A 545 8.00 -16.37 3.85
C GLY A 545 7.90 -17.32 2.65
N SER A 546 6.83 -17.19 1.89
CA SER A 546 6.60 -17.94 0.65
C SER A 546 5.78 -17.16 -0.38
N LEU A 547 6.00 -17.46 -1.65
CA LEU A 547 5.17 -17.03 -2.77
C LEU A 547 4.36 -18.23 -3.26
N TRP A 548 3.05 -18.06 -3.38
CA TRP A 548 2.12 -19.08 -3.87
C TRP A 548 1.51 -18.65 -5.18
N VAL A 549 1.43 -19.57 -6.15
CA VAL A 549 0.76 -19.34 -7.43
C VAL A 549 -0.27 -20.42 -7.69
N PHE A 550 -1.44 -19.98 -8.14
CA PHE A 550 -2.63 -20.77 -8.33
C PHE A 550 -3.15 -20.64 -9.76
N ALA A 551 -3.78 -21.70 -10.27
CA ALA A 551 -4.54 -21.68 -11.51
C ALA A 551 -5.69 -22.69 -11.43
N VAL A 552 -6.65 -22.58 -12.35
CA VAL A 552 -7.73 -23.58 -12.47
C VAL A 552 -7.14 -24.87 -13.02
N LYS A 553 -7.42 -25.99 -12.36
CA LYS A 553 -7.12 -27.31 -12.90
C LYS A 553 -8.05 -27.60 -14.08
N ASN A 554 -7.47 -27.81 -15.26
CA ASN A 554 -8.20 -28.28 -16.46
C ASN A 554 -8.80 -29.67 -16.27
#